data_AF-A0A7J3II11-F1
#
_entry.id   AF-A0A7J3II11-F1
#
_cell.length_a   1.000
_cell.length_b   1.000
_cell.length_c   1.000
_cell.angle_alpha   90.00
_cell.angle_beta   90.00
_cell.angle_gamma   90.00
#
_symmetry.space_group_name_H-M   'P 1'
#
loop_
_entity.id
_entity.type
_entity.pdbx_description
1 polymer ?
#
loop_
_entity_poly.entity_id
_entity_poly.type
_entity_poly.pdbx_seq_one_letter_code
_entity_poly.pdbx_strand_id
1 'polypeptide(L)'
;MNKLELMEKFMYTFVGNGLHLIIREQDNSYLIHTIEIMQKTDETCIVKEIPVGDYFLHMVAVDKNGEEASIICNWSPELLQSLLESSEIAREAGCSSIIVFKDPLTNNWMIVFGKPGEQGVRSQTTYVV
;
A
#
# COMPACT_ATOMS: atom_id res chain seq x y z
N MET A 1 13.68 -8.43 -11.28
CA MET A 1 13.85 -7.13 -10.59
C MET A 1 14.32 -7.39 -9.19
N ASN A 2 15.26 -6.60 -8.69
CA ASN A 2 15.61 -6.64 -7.28
C ASN A 2 14.55 -5.88 -6.44
N LYS A 3 14.58 -6.02 -5.11
CA LYS A 3 13.59 -5.40 -4.20
C LYS A 3 13.56 -3.88 -4.32
N LEU A 4 14.73 -3.25 -4.44
CA LEU A 4 14.83 -1.78 -4.57
C LEU A 4 14.16 -1.28 -5.84
N GLU A 5 14.41 -1.93 -6.98
CA GLU A 5 13.75 -1.61 -8.26
C GLU A 5 12.22 -1.77 -8.17
N LEU A 6 11.72 -2.77 -7.43
CA LEU A 6 10.28 -2.94 -7.18
C LEU A 6 9.73 -1.78 -6.33
N MET A 7 10.45 -1.37 -5.29
CA MET A 7 10.06 -0.26 -4.44
C MET A 7 10.03 1.07 -5.21
N GLU A 8 11.02 1.31 -6.09
CA GLU A 8 11.07 2.50 -6.94
C GLU A 8 9.88 2.54 -7.90
N LYS A 9 9.61 1.44 -8.62
CA LYS A 9 8.42 1.36 -9.49
C LYS A 9 7.14 1.56 -8.71
N PHE A 10 7.02 0.93 -7.54
CA PHE A 10 5.86 1.06 -6.67
C PHE A 10 5.62 2.53 -6.28
N MET A 11 6.66 3.23 -5.83
CA MET A 11 6.60 4.65 -5.48
C MET A 11 6.09 5.49 -6.65
N TYR A 12 6.67 5.32 -7.84
CA TYR A 12 6.24 6.07 -9.03
C TYR A 12 4.80 5.73 -9.43
N THR A 13 4.37 4.48 -9.30
CA THR A 13 3.02 4.06 -9.72
C THR A 13 1.90 4.74 -8.93
N PHE A 14 2.08 4.91 -7.61
CA PHE A 14 1.02 5.36 -6.71
C PHE A 14 1.14 6.83 -6.26
N VAL A 15 2.29 7.48 -6.47
CA VAL A 15 2.43 8.93 -6.21
C VAL A 15 2.20 9.72 -7.49
N GLY A 16 1.14 10.54 -7.52
CA GLY A 16 0.92 11.54 -8.58
C GLY A 16 0.34 11.03 -9.91
N ASN A 17 0.07 9.73 -10.05
CA ASN A 17 -0.33 9.11 -11.33
C ASN A 17 -1.82 8.75 -11.43
N GLY A 18 -2.70 9.42 -10.68
CA GLY A 18 -4.15 9.29 -10.81
C GLY A 18 -4.75 7.96 -10.31
N LEU A 19 -3.93 7.05 -9.78
CA LEU A 19 -4.37 5.84 -9.10
C LEU A 19 -3.99 5.94 -7.61
N HIS A 20 -4.99 5.99 -6.74
CA HIS A 20 -4.78 6.10 -5.30
C HIS A 20 -4.49 4.75 -4.66
N LEU A 21 -3.57 4.73 -3.71
CA LEU A 21 -3.38 3.58 -2.82
C LEU A 21 -4.06 3.88 -1.48
N ILE A 22 -4.87 2.94 -1.01
CA ILE A 22 -5.55 3.01 0.28
C ILE A 22 -5.14 1.80 1.10
N ILE A 23 -4.63 2.02 2.32
CA ILE A 23 -4.39 0.94 3.28
C ILE A 23 -5.55 0.91 4.25
N ARG A 24 -6.26 -0.22 4.37
CA ARG A 24 -7.32 -0.41 5.35
C ARG A 24 -6.81 -1.33 6.46
N GLU A 25 -6.93 -0.84 7.69
CA GLU A 25 -6.56 -1.56 8.89
C GLU A 25 -7.70 -1.43 9.90
N GLN A 26 -8.26 -2.58 10.30
CA GLN A 26 -9.47 -2.64 11.14
C GLN A 26 -10.60 -1.74 10.58
N ASP A 27 -11.02 -0.73 11.35
CA ASP A 27 -12.09 0.21 11.00
C ASP A 27 -11.57 1.53 10.37
N ASN A 28 -10.26 1.63 10.15
CA ASN A 28 -9.62 2.79 9.57
C ASN A 28 -9.18 2.55 8.13
N SER A 29 -9.16 3.62 7.34
CA SER A 29 -8.65 3.62 5.97
C SER A 29 -7.75 4.83 5.82
N TYR A 30 -6.57 4.60 5.26
CA TYR A 30 -5.51 5.57 5.11
C TYR A 30 -5.24 5.78 3.63
N LEU A 31 -5.49 6.98 3.14
CA LEU A 31 -5.18 7.36 1.76
C LEU A 31 -3.70 7.75 1.69
N ILE A 32 -2.91 6.95 0.98
CA ILE A 32 -1.49 7.22 0.79
C ILE A 32 -1.32 8.36 -0.22
N HIS A 33 -0.57 9.39 0.16
CA HIS A 33 -0.26 10.51 -0.72
C HIS A 33 1.24 10.73 -0.93
N THR A 34 2.08 10.21 -0.03
CA THR A 34 3.54 10.26 -0.17
C THR A 34 4.12 8.87 0.09
N ILE A 35 5.07 8.45 -0.74
CA ILE A 35 5.82 7.20 -0.58
C ILE A 35 7.30 7.55 -0.73
N GLU A 36 8.10 7.13 0.25
CA GLU A 36 9.54 7.32 0.29
C GLU A 36 10.23 5.98 0.51
N ILE A 37 11.40 5.80 -0.11
CA ILE A 37 12.26 4.65 0.11
C ILE A 37 13.37 5.10 1.07
N MET A 38 13.43 4.47 2.24
CA MET A 38 14.44 4.75 3.26
C MET A 38 15.40 3.57 3.37
N GLN A 39 16.68 3.86 3.62
CA GLN A 39 17.68 2.86 3.97
C GLN A 39 17.92 2.88 5.47
N LYS A 40 17.99 1.70 6.10
CA LYS A 40 18.44 1.61 7.48
C LYS A 40 19.96 1.76 7.53
N THR A 41 20.44 2.88 8.07
CA THR A 41 21.89 3.19 8.15
C THR A 41 22.54 2.69 9.44
N ASP A 42 21.77 2.50 10.50
CA ASP A 42 22.25 2.10 11.81
C ASP A 42 21.13 1.44 12.66
N GLU A 43 21.51 0.97 13.85
CA GLU A 43 20.60 0.31 14.80
C GLU A 43 19.79 1.27 15.68
N THR A 44 19.91 2.59 15.48
CA THR A 44 19.08 3.57 16.18
C THR A 44 17.68 3.69 15.56
N CYS A 45 17.52 3.20 14.32
CA CYS A 45 16.24 3.10 13.66
C CYS A 45 15.26 2.20 14.45
N ILE A 46 14.06 2.72 14.73
CA ILE A 46 13.00 2.02 15.49
C ILE A 46 12.55 0.73 14.79
N VAL A 47 12.81 0.62 13.48
CA VAL A 47 12.43 -0.51 12.64
C VAL A 47 13.42 -1.67 12.85
N LYS A 48 13.13 -2.49 13.86
CA LYS A 48 14.01 -3.60 14.29
C LYS A 48 14.04 -4.78 13.32
N GLU A 49 12.97 -4.96 12.55
CA GLU A 49 12.80 -6.13 11.66
C GLU A 49 13.65 -6.05 10.38
N ILE A 50 14.29 -4.90 10.14
CA ILE A 50 15.04 -4.61 8.92
C ILE A 50 16.52 -4.54 9.28
N PRO A 51 17.40 -5.27 8.56
CA PRO A 51 18.83 -5.23 8.82
C PRO A 51 19.44 -3.91 8.35
N VAL A 52 20.54 -3.49 8.98
CA VAL A 52 21.33 -2.33 8.52
C VAL A 52 21.84 -2.59 7.09
N GLY A 53 21.71 -1.59 6.24
CA GLY A 53 22.02 -1.63 4.82
C GLY A 53 20.83 -1.95 3.91
N ASP A 54 19.71 -2.45 4.46
CA ASP A 54 18.50 -2.78 3.70
C ASP A 54 17.50 -1.61 3.66
N TYR A 55 16.50 -1.73 2.77
CA TYR A 55 15.55 -0.68 2.42
C TYR A 55 14.13 -1.00 2.86
N PHE A 56 13.37 0.06 3.15
CA PHE A 56 11.96 0.00 3.55
C PHE A 56 11.16 1.18 3.03
N LEU A 57 9.84 1.02 3.04
CA LEU A 57 8.91 2.07 2.62
C LEU A 57 8.49 2.89 3.84
N HIS A 58 8.60 4.20 3.70
CA HIS A 58 7.94 5.17 4.56
C HIS A 58 6.81 5.80 3.77
N MET A 59 5.57 5.64 4.24
CA MET A 59 4.38 6.14 3.58
C MET A 59 3.70 7.16 4.47
N VAL A 60 3.37 8.31 3.91
CA VAL A 60 2.53 9.32 4.59
C VAL A 60 1.13 9.22 4.02
N ALA A 61 0.18 9.13 4.95
CA ALA A 61 -1.21 8.92 4.64
C ALA A 61 -2.11 9.84 5.44
N VAL A 62 -3.31 10.10 4.94
CA VAL A 62 -4.36 10.78 5.70
C VAL A 62 -5.49 9.80 6.02
N ASP A 63 -6.01 9.87 7.23
CA ASP A 63 -7.19 9.12 7.62
C ASP A 63 -8.49 9.81 7.14
N LYS A 64 -9.64 9.23 7.50
CA LYS A 64 -10.97 9.78 7.16
C LYS A 64 -11.27 11.14 7.80
N ASN A 65 -10.56 11.51 8.86
CA ASN A 65 -10.69 12.80 9.55
C ASN A 65 -9.72 13.85 8.98
N GLY A 66 -8.83 13.45 8.05
CA GLY A 66 -7.78 14.29 7.49
C GLY A 66 -6.54 14.36 8.38
N GLU A 67 -6.41 13.50 9.38
CA GLU A 67 -5.22 13.42 10.23
C GLU A 67 -4.13 12.64 9.51
N GLU A 68 -2.90 13.18 9.52
CA GLU A 68 -1.74 12.53 8.93
C GLU A 68 -1.22 11.39 9.81
N ALA A 69 -0.88 10.28 9.17
CA ALA A 69 -0.24 9.12 9.76
C ALA A 69 1.01 8.73 8.97
N SER A 70 2.07 8.37 9.71
CA SER A 70 3.27 7.77 9.14
C SER A 70 3.16 6.25 9.25
N ILE A 71 3.30 5.57 8.12
CA ILE A 71 3.23 4.12 7.99
C ILE A 71 4.59 3.62 7.50
N ILE A 72 5.23 2.79 8.32
CA ILE A 72 6.49 2.13 7.96
C ILE A 72 6.17 0.70 7.53
N CYS A 73 6.65 0.29 6.35
CA CYS A 73 6.37 -1.02 5.80
C CYS A 73 7.63 -1.70 5.25
N ASN A 74 7.84 -2.94 5.66
CA ASN A 74 8.77 -3.88 5.03
C ASN A 74 8.01 -4.87 4.15
N TRP A 75 7.33 -4.38 3.12
CA TRP A 75 6.56 -5.24 2.23
C TRP A 75 7.47 -6.16 1.42
N SER A 76 7.00 -7.40 1.25
CA SER A 76 7.75 -8.39 0.50
C SER A 76 7.76 -8.05 -0.99
N PRO A 77 8.78 -8.50 -1.75
CA PRO A 77 8.84 -8.33 -3.19
C PRO A 77 7.58 -8.83 -3.91
N GLU A 78 7.00 -9.93 -3.43
CA GLU A 78 5.80 -10.56 -4.01
C GLU A 78 4.57 -9.66 -3.87
N LEU A 79 4.41 -9.00 -2.70
CA LEU A 79 3.32 -8.05 -2.50
C LEU A 79 3.49 -6.81 -3.37
N LEU A 80 4.71 -6.26 -3.44
CA LEU A 80 5.00 -5.10 -4.30
C LEU A 80 4.71 -5.40 -5.77
N GLN A 81 5.11 -6.58 -6.24
CA GLN A 81 4.83 -7.03 -7.59
C GLN A 81 3.33 -7.20 -7.82
N SER A 82 2.62 -7.83 -6.88
CA SER A 82 1.16 -8.02 -6.97
C SER A 82 0.41 -6.69 -7.03
N LEU A 83 0.88 -5.66 -6.32
CA LEU A 83 0.32 -4.31 -6.36
C LEU A 83 0.60 -3.59 -7.68
N LEU A 84 1.79 -3.77 -8.24
CA LEU A 84 2.13 -3.22 -9.56
C LEU A 84 1.29 -3.85 -10.65
N GLU A 85 1.15 -5.17 -10.68
CA GLU A 85 0.30 -5.88 -11.65
C GLU A 85 -1.17 -5.48 -11.49
N SER A 86 -1.64 -5.41 -10.23
CA SER A 86 -2.98 -4.91 -9.91
C SER A 86 -3.22 -3.47 -10.36
N SER A 87 -2.18 -2.63 -10.35
CA SER A 87 -2.27 -1.23 -10.81
C SER A 87 -2.56 -1.11 -12.30
N GLU A 88 -1.99 -2.01 -13.10
CA GLU A 88 -2.24 -2.06 -14.54
C GLU A 88 -3.69 -2.49 -14.79
N ILE A 89 -4.12 -3.58 -14.14
CA ILE A 89 -5.51 -4.09 -14.24
C ILE A 89 -6.52 -3.03 -13.78
N ALA A 90 -6.26 -2.35 -12.66
CA ALA A 90 -7.14 -1.31 -12.14
C ALA A 90 -7.29 -0.14 -13.13
N ARG A 91 -6.20 0.29 -13.77
CA ARG A 91 -6.23 1.35 -14.78
C ARG A 91 -7.01 0.92 -16.02
N GLU A 92 -6.80 -0.30 -16.51
CA GLU A 92 -7.56 -0.86 -17.64
C GLU A 92 -9.05 -0.95 -17.35
N ALA A 93 -9.42 -1.27 -16.11
CA ALA A 93 -10.81 -1.33 -15.64
C ALA A 93 -11.43 0.05 -15.34
N GLY A 94 -10.67 1.14 -15.46
CA GLY A 94 -11.14 2.50 -15.13
C GLY A 94 -11.33 2.74 -13.63
N CYS A 95 -10.69 1.95 -12.77
CA CYS A 95 -10.67 2.16 -11.33
C CYS A 95 -9.73 3.32 -10.98
N SER A 96 -10.06 4.04 -9.90
CA SER A 96 -9.27 5.19 -9.41
C SER A 96 -8.52 4.90 -8.12
N SER A 97 -8.75 3.74 -7.52
CA SER A 97 -8.05 3.34 -6.30
C SER A 97 -7.82 1.84 -6.21
N ILE A 98 -6.75 1.48 -5.50
CA ILE A 98 -6.47 0.15 -5.00
C ILE A 98 -6.51 0.22 -3.48
N ILE A 99 -7.27 -0.67 -2.86
CA ILE A 99 -7.38 -0.81 -1.42
C ILE A 99 -6.67 -2.11 -1.01
N VAL A 100 -5.79 -1.99 -0.03
CA VAL A 100 -4.98 -3.09 0.50
C VAL A 100 -5.29 -3.26 1.97
N PHE A 101 -5.56 -4.49 2.40
CA PHE A 101 -5.83 -4.80 3.80
C PHE A 101 -5.38 -6.22 4.16
N LYS A 102 -5.18 -6.49 5.45
CA LYS A 102 -4.95 -7.86 5.92
C LYS A 102 -6.27 -8.56 6.15
N ASP A 103 -6.43 -9.74 5.58
CA ASP A 103 -7.53 -10.63 5.90
C ASP A 103 -7.43 -11.03 7.39
N PRO A 104 -8.46 -10.77 8.22
CA PRO A 104 -8.44 -11.11 9.63
C PRO A 104 -8.34 -12.61 9.91
N LEU A 105 -8.70 -13.47 8.94
CA LEU A 105 -8.67 -14.93 9.11
C LEU A 105 -7.31 -15.52 8.76
N THR A 106 -6.73 -15.09 7.64
CA THR A 106 -5.48 -15.67 7.12
C THR A 106 -4.25 -14.82 7.39
N ASN A 107 -4.43 -13.57 7.84
CA ASN A 107 -3.38 -12.56 7.99
C ASN A 107 -2.64 -12.24 6.68
N ASN A 108 -3.20 -12.65 5.53
CA ASN A 108 -2.66 -12.38 4.21
C ASN A 108 -3.10 -11.02 3.69
N TRP A 109 -2.28 -10.41 2.85
CA TRP A 109 -2.64 -9.18 2.16
C TRP A 109 -3.65 -9.44 1.04
N MET A 110 -4.75 -8.70 1.07
CA MET A 110 -5.81 -8.71 0.08
C MET A 110 -5.79 -7.39 -0.68
N ILE A 111 -6.04 -7.46 -2.00
CA ILE A 111 -6.06 -6.31 -2.90
C ILE A 111 -7.46 -6.24 -3.51
N VAL A 112 -8.12 -5.08 -3.40
CA VAL A 112 -9.42 -4.81 -4.04
C VAL A 112 -9.41 -3.47 -4.76
N PHE A 113 -10.21 -3.34 -5.80
CA PHE A 113 -10.26 -2.12 -6.62
C PHE A 113 -11.45 -1.26 -6.22
N GLY A 114 -11.22 0.03 -6.02
CA GLY A 114 -12.27 0.99 -5.69
C GLY A 114 -12.58 1.90 -6.88
N LYS A 115 -13.87 2.17 -7.09
CA LYS A 115 -14.34 3.12 -8.11
C LYS A 115 -14.36 4.55 -7.57
N PRO A 116 -14.31 5.57 -8.47
CA PRO A 116 -14.46 6.97 -8.05
C PRO A 116 -15.78 7.14 -7.27
N GLY A 117 -15.69 7.61 -6.02
CA GLY A 117 -16.86 7.86 -5.16
C GLY A 117 -17.19 6.77 -4.13
N GLU A 118 -16.46 5.65 -4.09
CA GLU A 118 -16.66 4.58 -3.08
C GLU A 118 -15.92 4.83 -1.75
N GLN A 119 -15.62 6.08 -1.40
CA GLN A 119 -15.09 6.42 -0.06
C GLN A 119 -16.09 6.18 1.10
N GLY A 120 -17.28 5.62 0.83
CA GLY A 120 -18.33 5.44 1.84
C GLY A 120 -19.17 4.17 1.76
N VAL A 121 -18.87 3.20 0.88
CA VAL A 121 -19.72 1.99 0.77
C VAL A 121 -18.96 0.78 1.30
N ARG A 122 -19.50 0.20 2.37
CA ARG A 122 -19.16 -1.15 2.87
C ARG A 122 -19.08 -2.11 1.69
N SER A 123 -17.87 -2.46 1.27
CA SER A 123 -17.66 -3.48 0.25
C SER A 123 -18.14 -4.81 0.83
N GLN A 124 -19.25 -5.34 0.31
CA GLN A 124 -19.66 -6.71 0.57
C GLN A 124 -18.58 -7.64 0.04
N THR A 125 -17.97 -8.42 0.92
CA THR A 125 -17.04 -9.49 0.56
C THR A 125 -17.81 -10.57 -0.19
N THR A 126 -17.64 -10.65 -1.51
CA THR A 126 -18.05 -11.82 -2.28
C THR A 126 -16.94 -12.86 -2.16
N TYR A 127 -17.17 -13.91 -1.39
CA TYR A 127 -16.33 -15.10 -1.41
C TYR A 127 -16.61 -15.86 -2.72
N VAL A 128 -15.57 -16.05 -3.54
CA VAL A 128 -15.59 -17.06 -4.61
C VAL A 128 -14.90 -18.30 -4.03
N VAL A 129 -15.66 -19.38 -3.90
CA VAL A 129 -15.20 -20.71 -3.46
C VAL A 129 -14.47 -21.42 -4.59
#